data_AF-A0A2G5NB78-F1
#
_entry.id   AF-A0A2G5NB78-F1
#
_cell.length_a   1.000
_cell.length_b   1.000
_cell.length_c   1.000
_cell.angle_alpha   90.00
_cell.angle_beta   90.00
_cell.angle_gamma   90.00
#
_symmetry.space_group_name_H-M   'P 1'
#
loop_
_entity.id
_entity.type
_entity.pdbx_description
1 polymer ?
#
loop_
_entity_poly.entity_id
_entity_poly.type
_entity_poly.pdbx_seq_one_letter_code
_entity_poly.pdbx_strand_id
1 'polypeptide(L)'
;EEYKYLRGKDSEYGDAWNFISNREGITKFWEDGLKRGGKFENVITVGMRGEQDTSIMGKNATLADNIQLLREVLQTQNKLIQENVNPNLSEVPRMLALYKEVEPFFYGDENTQGLMNSEELEDVILMLCDDNHG
;
A
#
# COMPACT_ATOMS: atom_id res chain seq x y z
N GLU A 1 -8.09 12.26 4.29
CA GLU A 1 -8.16 13.69 3.93
C GLU A 1 -6.84 14.36 3.56
N GLU A 2 -5.65 13.96 4.02
CA GLU A 2 -4.42 14.72 3.72
C GLU A 2 -4.14 14.94 2.24
N TYR A 3 -4.19 13.87 1.43
CA TYR A 3 -3.89 13.95 -0.01
C TYR A 3 -4.79 14.95 -0.75
N LYS A 4 -6.06 15.07 -0.33
CA LYS A 4 -7.02 16.05 -0.89
C LYS A 4 -6.53 17.50 -0.78
N TYR A 5 -5.79 17.85 0.27
CA TYR A 5 -5.30 19.21 0.49
C TYR A 5 -3.91 19.46 -0.12
N LEU A 6 -3.17 18.39 -0.43
CA LEU A 6 -1.80 18.47 -0.91
C LEU A 6 -1.65 18.18 -2.41
N ARG A 7 -2.64 17.50 -3.02
CA ARG A 7 -2.67 17.20 -4.46
C ARG A 7 -2.94 18.44 -5.30
N GLY A 8 -2.49 18.42 -6.54
CA GLY A 8 -2.78 19.47 -7.53
C GLY A 8 -1.88 19.38 -8.75
N LYS A 9 -2.27 20.06 -9.84
CA LYS A 9 -1.55 20.01 -11.14
C LYS A 9 -0.07 20.37 -11.03
N ASP A 10 0.26 21.33 -10.17
CA ASP A 10 1.63 21.82 -9.95
C ASP A 10 2.23 21.29 -8.63
N SER A 11 1.56 20.33 -7.98
CA SER A 11 2.04 19.72 -6.73
C SER A 11 3.12 18.67 -7.02
N GLU A 12 4.13 18.61 -6.16
CA GLU A 12 5.13 17.53 -6.19
C GLU A 12 4.51 16.15 -5.90
N TYR A 13 3.32 16.11 -5.28
CA TYR A 13 2.57 14.88 -5.03
C TYR A 13 1.67 14.47 -6.21
N GLY A 14 1.60 15.31 -7.24
CA GLY A 14 0.70 15.13 -8.39
C GLY A 14 -0.78 15.31 -8.04
N ASP A 15 -1.65 14.92 -8.97
CA ASP A 15 -3.11 15.10 -8.85
C ASP A 15 -3.90 13.82 -9.15
N ALA A 16 -3.31 12.65 -8.91
CA ALA A 16 -4.00 11.37 -9.11
C ALA A 16 -3.62 10.37 -8.02
N TRP A 17 -4.61 9.82 -7.31
CA TRP A 17 -4.40 8.69 -6.41
C TRP A 17 -4.27 7.40 -7.21
N ASN A 18 -3.16 7.27 -7.92
CA ASN A 18 -2.91 6.19 -8.86
C ASN A 18 -1.39 5.94 -8.96
N PHE A 19 -0.95 4.77 -8.52
CA PHE A 19 0.48 4.44 -8.49
C PHE A 19 1.05 4.10 -9.88
N ILE A 20 0.20 3.85 -10.88
CA ILE A 20 0.62 3.63 -12.26
C ILE A 20 0.89 4.98 -12.96
N SER A 21 -0.06 5.92 -12.90
CA SER A 21 0.04 7.20 -13.61
C SER A 21 0.70 8.33 -12.81
N ASN A 22 0.79 8.21 -11.48
CA ASN A 22 1.36 9.22 -10.59
C ASN A 22 2.32 8.59 -9.56
N ARG A 23 3.16 7.64 -10.01
CA ARG A 23 4.07 6.88 -9.14
C ARG A 23 4.96 7.79 -8.29
N GLU A 24 5.61 8.78 -8.91
CA GLU A 24 6.55 9.67 -8.25
C GLU A 24 5.86 10.54 -7.18
N GLY A 25 4.70 11.12 -7.52
CA GLY A 25 3.95 11.95 -6.59
C GLY A 25 3.43 11.18 -5.38
N ILE A 26 2.92 9.96 -5.59
CA ILE A 26 2.48 9.08 -4.49
C ILE A 26 3.66 8.60 -3.65
N THR A 27 4.79 8.27 -4.28
CA THR A 27 6.02 7.88 -3.56
C THR A 27 6.50 9.03 -2.68
N LYS A 28 6.52 10.26 -3.21
CA LYS A 28 6.93 11.47 -2.49
C LYS A 28 5.99 11.78 -1.32
N PHE A 29 4.69 11.61 -1.54
CA PHE A 29 3.66 11.77 -0.51
C PHE A 29 3.87 10.80 0.66
N TRP A 30 4.16 9.53 0.38
CA TRP A 30 4.48 8.54 1.43
C TRP A 30 5.80 8.85 2.13
N GLU A 31 6.84 9.23 1.38
CA GLU A 31 8.15 9.60 1.94
C GLU A 31 8.00 10.72 2.99
N ASP A 32 7.32 11.81 2.64
CA ASP A 32 7.13 12.94 3.54
C ASP A 32 6.23 12.60 4.73
N GLY A 33 5.22 11.74 4.51
CA GLY A 33 4.39 11.19 5.59
C GLY A 33 5.21 10.41 6.61
N LEU A 34 6.13 9.56 6.15
CA LEU A 34 7.04 8.78 7.00
C LEU A 34 8.04 9.69 7.73
N LYS A 35 8.64 10.68 7.06
CA LYS A 35 9.54 11.65 7.72
C LYS A 35 8.83 12.45 8.83
N ARG A 36 7.54 12.74 8.64
CA ARG A 36 6.74 13.48 9.62
C ARG A 36 6.30 12.62 10.81
N GLY A 37 5.80 11.41 10.55
CA GLY A 37 5.15 10.55 11.54
C GLY A 37 5.98 9.37 12.06
N GLY A 38 6.96 8.88 11.31
CA GLY A 38 7.66 7.62 11.57
C GLY A 38 8.51 7.58 12.83
N LYS A 39 8.82 8.75 13.42
CA LYS A 39 9.57 8.85 14.69
C LYS A 39 8.72 8.60 15.94
N PHE A 40 7.39 8.51 15.80
CA PHE A 40 6.48 8.27 16.91
C PHE A 40 6.11 6.78 16.98
N GLU A 41 5.64 6.33 18.13
CA GLU A 41 5.13 4.98 18.29
C GLU A 41 3.83 4.82 17.49
N ASN A 42 3.88 3.99 16.45
CA ASN A 42 2.75 3.69 15.57
C ASN A 42 2.96 2.32 14.87
N VAL A 43 1.88 1.86 14.23
CA VAL A 43 1.93 0.73 13.28
C VAL A 43 1.71 1.31 11.89
N ILE A 44 2.64 1.06 10.98
CA ILE A 44 2.59 1.59 9.62
C ILE A 44 1.69 0.69 8.77
N THR A 45 0.55 1.21 8.33
CA THR A 45 -0.28 0.52 7.34
C THR A 45 0.41 0.54 5.97
N VAL A 46 0.58 -0.63 5.39
CA VAL A 46 1.16 -0.84 4.05
C VAL A 46 0.12 -1.38 3.07
N GLY A 47 0.47 -1.35 1.79
CA GLY A 47 -0.45 -1.56 0.67
C GLY A 47 -1.12 -0.27 0.19
N MET A 48 -2.02 -0.40 -0.76
CA MET A 48 -2.79 0.73 -1.30
C MET A 48 -4.16 0.24 -1.76
N ARG A 49 -5.19 1.01 -1.42
CA ARG A 49 -6.55 0.87 -1.95
C ARG A 49 -6.96 2.19 -2.60
N GLY A 50 -8.02 2.18 -3.39
CA GLY A 50 -8.57 3.41 -3.97
C GLY A 50 -9.09 4.36 -2.89
N GLU A 51 -9.21 5.64 -3.21
CA GLU A 51 -9.79 6.62 -2.29
C GLU A 51 -11.25 6.23 -1.97
N GLN A 52 -11.69 6.47 -0.72
CA GLN A 52 -13.08 6.27 -0.30
C GLN A 52 -13.61 4.83 -0.50
N ASP A 53 -12.82 3.82 -0.13
CA ASP A 53 -13.21 2.41 -0.19
C ASP A 53 -13.48 1.87 -1.61
N THR A 54 -12.78 2.45 -2.60
CA THR A 54 -12.81 1.98 -3.99
C THR A 54 -11.66 1.04 -4.29
N SER A 55 -11.80 0.21 -5.32
CA SER A 55 -10.72 -0.65 -5.81
C SER A 55 -9.56 0.20 -6.36
N ILE A 56 -8.32 -0.25 -6.15
CA ILE A 56 -7.12 0.47 -6.60
C ILE A 56 -7.03 0.57 -8.12
N MET A 57 -7.43 -0.48 -8.84
CA MET A 57 -7.56 -0.47 -10.28
C MET A 57 -9.03 -0.47 -10.73
N GLY A 58 -9.28 0.06 -11.92
CA GLY A 58 -10.62 0.08 -12.52
C GLY A 58 -11.16 -1.31 -12.85
N LYS A 59 -12.45 -1.39 -13.20
CA LYS A 59 -13.19 -2.65 -13.45
C LYS A 59 -12.59 -3.61 -14.50
N ASN A 60 -11.65 -3.15 -15.32
CA ASN A 60 -11.03 -3.94 -16.38
C ASN A 60 -9.70 -4.58 -15.95
N ALA A 61 -9.22 -4.32 -14.74
CA ALA A 61 -7.97 -4.89 -14.25
C ALA A 61 -8.13 -6.37 -13.89
N THR A 62 -7.17 -7.17 -14.30
CA THR A 62 -7.14 -8.59 -13.96
C THR A 62 -6.68 -8.79 -12.51
N LEU A 63 -6.85 -10.02 -12.00
CA LEU A 63 -6.30 -10.41 -10.70
C LEU A 63 -4.76 -10.21 -10.68
N ALA A 64 -4.09 -10.63 -11.75
CA ALA A 64 -2.64 -10.48 -11.91
C ALA A 64 -2.20 -9.02 -11.90
N ASP A 65 -2.93 -8.11 -12.57
CA ASP A 65 -2.60 -6.68 -12.59
C ASP A 65 -2.66 -6.08 -11.18
N ASN A 66 -3.70 -6.42 -10.42
CA ASN A 66 -3.86 -5.93 -9.05
C ASN A 66 -2.79 -6.48 -8.11
N ILE A 67 -2.46 -7.78 -8.22
CA ILE A 67 -1.39 -8.41 -7.43
C ILE A 67 -0.04 -7.76 -7.74
N GLN A 68 0.27 -7.57 -9.03
CA GLN A 68 1.52 -6.94 -9.47
C GLN A 68 1.61 -5.50 -8.96
N LEU A 69 0.53 -4.72 -9.08
CA LEU A 69 0.50 -3.35 -8.57
C LEU A 69 0.72 -3.32 -7.05
N LEU A 70 0.02 -4.16 -6.30
CA LEU A 70 0.15 -4.20 -4.84
C LEU A 70 1.55 -4.64 -4.41
N ARG A 71 2.17 -5.58 -5.13
CA ARG A 71 3.58 -5.97 -4.92
C ARG A 71 4.52 -4.78 -5.09
N GLU A 72 4.39 -4.02 -6.17
CA GLU A 72 5.22 -2.84 -6.43
C GLU A 72 5.03 -1.74 -5.38
N VAL A 73 3.79 -1.56 -4.90
CA VAL A 73 3.48 -0.65 -3.80
C VAL A 73 4.20 -1.09 -2.52
N LEU A 74 4.08 -2.37 -2.14
CA LEU A 74 4.71 -2.92 -0.93
C LEU A 74 6.24 -2.79 -0.99
N GLN A 75 6.86 -3.11 -2.12
CA GLN A 75 8.30 -2.94 -2.33
C GLN A 75 8.73 -1.48 -2.13
N THR A 76 7.97 -0.54 -2.72
CA THR A 76 8.27 0.89 -2.62
C THR A 76 8.12 1.38 -1.18
N GLN A 77 7.04 1.02 -0.50
CA GLN A 77 6.80 1.42 0.89
C GLN A 77 7.83 0.85 1.85
N ASN A 78 8.20 -0.44 1.72
CA ASN A 78 9.24 -1.05 2.53
C ASN A 78 10.59 -0.32 2.37
N LYS A 79 10.96 0.01 1.13
CA LYS A 79 12.16 0.80 0.86
C LYS A 79 12.11 2.17 1.55
N LEU A 80 10.99 2.89 1.41
CA LEU A 80 10.82 4.20 2.05
C LEU A 80 10.89 4.11 3.58
N ILE A 81 10.33 3.06 4.17
CA ILE A 81 10.40 2.81 5.62
C ILE A 81 11.85 2.58 6.05
N GLN A 82 12.63 1.79 5.30
CA GLN A 82 14.06 1.58 5.60
C GLN A 82 14.86 2.87 5.55
N GLU A 83 14.61 3.71 4.55
CA GLU A 83 15.35 4.95 4.33
C GLU A 83 14.97 6.05 5.33
N ASN A 84 13.72 6.08 5.80
CA ASN A 84 13.18 7.23 6.54
C ASN A 84 12.75 6.93 7.98
N VAL A 85 12.63 5.66 8.38
CA VAL A 85 12.16 5.26 9.72
C VAL A 85 13.22 4.43 10.45
N ASN A 86 13.54 3.25 9.95
CA ASN A 86 14.58 2.38 10.53
C ASN A 86 15.10 1.43 9.45
N PRO A 87 16.42 1.34 9.21
CA PRO A 87 17.01 0.44 8.21
C PRO A 87 16.66 -1.04 8.44
N ASN A 88 16.36 -1.45 9.69
CA ASN A 88 15.88 -2.78 10.01
C ASN A 88 14.34 -2.84 9.96
N LEU A 89 13.77 -3.42 8.90
CA LEU A 89 12.31 -3.54 8.72
C LEU A 89 11.62 -4.36 9.80
N SER A 90 12.30 -5.36 10.37
CA SER A 90 11.73 -6.22 11.42
C SER A 90 11.46 -5.47 12.74
N GLU A 91 12.11 -4.33 12.94
CA GLU A 91 11.90 -3.45 14.09
C GLU A 91 10.79 -2.43 13.88
N VAL A 92 10.21 -2.35 12.68
CA VAL A 92 9.13 -1.41 12.35
C VAL A 92 7.81 -2.19 12.25
N PRO A 93 6.87 -1.98 13.19
CA PRO A 93 5.56 -2.60 13.11
C PRO A 93 4.83 -2.15 11.83
N ARG A 94 4.54 -3.10 10.96
CA ARG A 94 3.84 -2.89 9.69
C ARG A 94 2.60 -3.78 9.62
N MET A 95 1.54 -3.30 8.97
CA MET A 95 0.30 -4.06 8.82
C MET A 95 -0.28 -3.93 7.40
N LEU A 96 -0.64 -5.07 6.80
CA LEU A 96 -1.44 -5.14 5.58
C LEU A 96 -2.86 -5.60 5.93
N ALA A 97 -3.85 -4.83 5.49
CA ALA A 97 -5.26 -5.18 5.66
C ALA A 97 -5.74 -6.07 4.50
N LEU A 98 -6.18 -7.29 4.81
CA LEU A 98 -6.82 -8.21 3.87
C LEU A 98 -8.32 -7.94 3.81
N TYR A 99 -8.69 -6.74 3.37
CA TYR A 99 -10.07 -6.28 3.37
C TYR A 99 -10.66 -6.28 1.96
N LYS A 100 -11.86 -6.86 1.82
CA LYS A 100 -12.63 -6.93 0.56
C LYS A 100 -11.79 -7.49 -0.60
N GLU A 101 -11.49 -6.67 -1.61
CA GLU A 101 -10.79 -7.10 -2.82
C GLU A 101 -9.33 -7.48 -2.59
N VAL A 102 -8.72 -7.08 -1.46
CA VAL A 102 -7.33 -7.37 -1.15
C VAL A 102 -7.12 -8.82 -0.71
N GLU A 103 -8.13 -9.46 -0.13
CA GLU A 103 -8.03 -10.86 0.30
C GLU A 103 -7.81 -11.81 -0.91
N PRO A 104 -8.56 -11.71 -2.02
CA PRO A 104 -8.23 -12.42 -3.26
C PRO A 104 -6.81 -12.15 -3.78
N PHE A 105 -6.28 -10.94 -3.64
CA PHE A 105 -4.91 -10.62 -4.09
C PHE A 105 -3.85 -11.31 -3.24
N PHE A 106 -4.15 -11.50 -1.95
CA PHE A 106 -3.28 -12.23 -1.05
C PHE A 106 -3.18 -13.71 -1.42
N TYR A 107 -4.30 -14.38 -1.63
CA TYR A 107 -4.30 -15.82 -1.98
C TYR A 107 -3.89 -16.09 -3.42
N GLY A 108 -4.34 -15.28 -4.38
CA GLY A 108 -4.25 -15.58 -5.80
C GLY A 108 -5.27 -16.63 -6.26
N ASP A 109 -5.03 -17.25 -7.40
CA ASP A 109 -5.83 -18.34 -7.95
C ASP A 109 -4.95 -19.43 -8.60
N GLU A 110 -5.57 -20.40 -9.26
CA GLU A 110 -4.87 -21.52 -9.93
C GLU A 110 -3.90 -21.09 -11.04
N ASN A 111 -4.10 -19.89 -11.62
CA ASN A 111 -3.32 -19.36 -12.73
C ASN A 111 -2.44 -18.16 -12.33
N THR A 112 -2.67 -17.61 -11.13
CA THR A 112 -2.08 -16.35 -10.67
C THR A 112 -1.57 -16.50 -9.24
N GLN A 113 -0.25 -16.50 -9.07
CA GLN A 113 0.36 -16.51 -7.74
C GLN A 113 0.00 -15.24 -6.96
N GLY A 114 -0.55 -15.42 -5.76
CA GLY A 114 -0.87 -14.33 -4.83
C GLY A 114 0.34 -13.69 -4.14
N LEU A 115 0.06 -12.86 -3.15
CA LEU A 115 1.05 -12.24 -2.27
C LEU A 115 1.40 -13.08 -1.04
N MET A 116 0.64 -14.14 -0.75
CA MET A 116 0.93 -15.04 0.37
C MET A 116 2.38 -15.56 0.28
N ASN A 117 3.09 -15.50 1.41
CA ASN A 117 4.51 -15.87 1.55
C ASN A 117 5.48 -15.04 0.70
N SER A 118 5.08 -13.86 0.23
CA SER A 118 6.03 -12.97 -0.44
C SER A 118 6.99 -12.33 0.56
N GLU A 119 8.24 -12.12 0.15
CA GLU A 119 9.28 -11.50 0.97
C GLU A 119 8.87 -10.08 1.43
N GLU A 120 8.07 -9.39 0.62
CA GLU A 120 7.55 -8.07 0.97
C GLU A 120 6.63 -8.07 2.21
N LEU A 121 6.05 -9.22 2.56
CA LEU A 121 5.16 -9.42 3.69
C LEU A 121 5.85 -10.10 4.88
N GLU A 122 7.16 -10.36 4.81
CA GLU A 122 7.92 -10.83 5.95
C GLU A 122 7.90 -9.79 7.09
N ASP A 123 7.65 -10.27 8.31
CA ASP A 123 7.42 -9.46 9.53
C ASP A 123 6.26 -8.45 9.44
N VAL A 124 5.33 -8.62 8.49
CA VAL A 124 4.13 -7.78 8.36
C VAL A 124 2.94 -8.47 9.04
N ILE A 125 2.22 -7.71 9.87
CA ILE A 125 0.95 -8.15 10.45
C ILE A 125 -0.08 -8.26 9.32
N LEU A 126 -0.66 -9.44 9.13
CA LEU A 126 -1.76 -9.67 8.20
C LEU A 126 -3.08 -9.52 8.95
N MET A 127 -3.75 -8.38 8.79
CA MET A 127 -5.01 -8.10 9.45
C MET A 127 -6.16 -8.66 8.63
N LEU A 128 -6.79 -9.72 9.13
CA LEU A 128 -8.03 -10.26 8.60
C LEU A 128 -9.20 -9.34 8.94
N CYS A 129 -10.26 -9.43 8.14
CA CYS A 129 -11.48 -8.65 8.33
C CYS A 129 -12.72 -9.55 8.29
N ASP A 130 -13.79 -9.11 8.95
CA ASP A 130 -15.11 -9.71 8.80
C ASP A 130 -15.76 -9.29 7.47
N ASP A 131 -16.99 -9.73 7.23
CA ASP A 131 -17.77 -9.37 6.04
C ASP A 131 -18.53 -8.03 6.19
N ASN A 132 -18.19 -7.23 7.21
CA ASN A 132 -18.89 -6.04 7.71
C ASN A 132 -20.19 -6.31 8.50
N HIS A 133 -20.49 -7.57 8.83
CA HIS A 133 -21.69 -7.96 9.57
C HIS A 133 -21.43 -8.78 10.85
N GLY A 134 -20.16 -8.99 11.25
CA GLY A 134 -19.77 -9.66 12.50
C GLY A 134 -19.85 -11.18 12.48
#